data_AF-A0AA37PD78-F1
#
_entry.id   AF-A0AA37PD78-F1
#
_cell.length_a   1.000
_cell.length_b   1.000
_cell.length_c   1.000
_cell.angle_alpha   90.00
_cell.angle_beta   90.00
_cell.angle_gamma   90.00
#
_symmetry.space_group_name_H-M   'P 1'
#
loop_
_entity.id
_entity.type
_entity.pdbx_description
1 polymer ?
#
loop_
_entity_poly.entity_id
_entity_poly.type
_entity_poly.pdbx_seq_one_letter_code
_entity_poly.pdbx_strand_id
1 'polypeptide(L)'
;MAICQNVETYAAAQTFFWTGMNGVGYVLNVFMADTSTLKNRMILFGFTSTPYVSNTFAGPAAAQAFLEGSTWRWGYGAFTIIIPAIVAPLIIIFTVQMNRAIKQGHYVKKQEKRTFWNSMKYWAIELDVAGMLLVVAGFSLLLLPFSLAGYQAHQWREPRIIAMIVLGGLLLIAFPFYEKHIAPKSFVPFDLFENRTVLAACLLGGNMWISFYCYKVQFSSYLQVVYNLSVSRAGFITNIYNIVSCAWAIPVGLLMRYTDRYKWLGLVAVPLQIFSTGLMIKFRMPDTSVSLVIMCEVLGSLAGGTIVMVEQIAVMASVPHRDVAIGLALLAMITSVGGAIGSSISGAIWTNLMPSKLADYLPDELKGEALLIYGDLTRQLSYEWGTPERDAIVLAYGETQKIMIIASLVALAGPIVWVSLMKNHKLSERSQTKGVLF
;
A
#
# COMPACT_ATOMS: atom_id res chain seq x y z
N MET A 1 -12.70 -9.37 12.06
CA MET A 1 -11.51 -9.00 12.87
C MET A 1 -11.82 -9.00 14.36
N ALA A 2 -12.83 -8.28 14.86
CA ALA A 2 -13.14 -8.25 16.30
C ALA A 2 -13.37 -9.64 16.95
N ILE A 3 -14.02 -10.58 16.24
CA ILE A 3 -14.40 -11.91 16.77
C ILE A 3 -13.41 -13.00 16.33
N CYS A 4 -12.30 -12.68 15.64
CA CYS A 4 -11.38 -13.74 15.19
C CYS A 4 -10.79 -14.48 16.40
N GLN A 5 -10.68 -15.81 16.27
CA GLN A 5 -10.09 -16.71 17.27
C GLN A 5 -8.82 -17.39 16.75
N ASN A 6 -8.58 -17.30 15.45
CA ASN A 6 -7.44 -17.88 14.76
C ASN A 6 -6.97 -16.97 13.61
N VAL A 7 -5.77 -17.24 13.09
CA VAL A 7 -5.13 -16.41 12.06
C VAL A 7 -5.89 -16.48 10.74
N GLU A 8 -6.50 -17.62 10.42
CA GLU A 8 -7.26 -17.82 9.19
C GLU A 8 -8.52 -16.94 9.14
N THR A 9 -9.27 -16.86 10.24
CA THR A 9 -10.44 -15.95 10.29
C THR A 9 -10.03 -14.48 10.29
N TYR A 10 -8.85 -14.15 10.84
CA TYR A 10 -8.29 -12.80 10.74
C TYR A 10 -7.93 -12.45 9.29
N ALA A 11 -7.24 -13.34 8.58
CA ALA A 11 -6.87 -13.16 7.17
C ALA A 11 -8.08 -13.03 6.24
N ALA A 12 -9.11 -13.88 6.44
CA ALA A 12 -10.37 -13.77 5.70
C ALA A 12 -11.06 -12.42 5.96
N ALA A 13 -11.12 -11.98 7.22
CA ALA A 13 -11.72 -10.69 7.56
C ALA A 13 -10.93 -9.49 7.01
N GLN A 14 -9.59 -9.57 6.94
CA GLN A 14 -8.75 -8.56 6.30
C GLN A 14 -9.08 -8.41 4.80
N THR A 15 -9.33 -9.52 4.12
CA THR A 15 -9.71 -9.51 2.69
C THR A 15 -11.01 -8.74 2.47
N PHE A 16 -12.04 -9.00 3.29
CA PHE A 16 -13.31 -8.26 3.23
C PHE A 16 -13.13 -6.78 3.57
N PHE A 17 -12.31 -6.46 4.58
CA PHE A 17 -12.04 -5.09 4.99
C PHE A 17 -11.38 -4.27 3.87
N TRP A 18 -10.30 -4.78 3.27
CA TRP A 18 -9.61 -4.09 2.18
C TRP A 18 -10.47 -3.98 0.92
N THR A 19 -11.24 -5.03 0.59
CA THR A 19 -12.16 -4.98 -0.56
C THR A 19 -13.23 -3.90 -0.35
N GLY A 20 -13.86 -3.86 0.84
CA GLY A 20 -14.87 -2.87 1.17
C GLY A 20 -14.32 -1.44 1.21
N MET A 21 -13.16 -1.24 1.85
CA MET A 21 -12.53 0.07 1.98
C MET A 21 -12.08 0.64 0.62
N ASN A 22 -11.46 -0.18 -0.24
CA ASN A 22 -11.10 0.25 -1.60
C ASN A 22 -12.34 0.52 -2.45
N GLY A 23 -13.39 -0.28 -2.32
CA GLY A 23 -14.66 -0.08 -3.02
C GLY A 23 -15.31 1.26 -2.67
N VAL A 24 -15.40 1.58 -1.37
CA VAL A 24 -15.92 2.89 -0.91
C VAL A 24 -15.05 4.03 -1.43
N GLY A 25 -13.72 3.90 -1.32
CA GLY A 25 -12.79 4.90 -1.85
C GLY A 25 -12.95 5.15 -3.35
N TYR A 26 -13.11 4.08 -4.14
CA TYR A 26 -13.32 4.18 -5.58
C TYR A 26 -14.64 4.88 -5.92
N VAL A 27 -15.75 4.51 -5.27
CA VAL A 27 -17.07 5.15 -5.49
C VAL A 27 -17.02 6.64 -5.17
N LEU A 28 -16.36 7.03 -4.07
CA LEU A 28 -16.18 8.44 -3.72
C LEU A 28 -15.33 9.17 -4.76
N ASN A 29 -14.25 8.56 -5.24
CA ASN A 29 -13.39 9.14 -6.27
C ASN A 29 -14.12 9.37 -7.60
N VAL A 30 -14.92 8.39 -8.04
CA VAL A 30 -15.75 8.52 -9.26
C VAL A 30 -16.80 9.60 -9.08
N PHE A 31 -17.52 9.59 -7.96
CA PHE A 31 -18.55 10.60 -7.68
C PHE A 31 -17.97 12.02 -7.68
N MET A 32 -16.80 12.23 -7.06
CA MET A 32 -16.10 13.50 -7.10
C MET A 32 -15.65 13.87 -8.51
N ALA A 33 -15.17 12.90 -9.30
CA ALA A 33 -14.78 13.15 -10.67
C ALA A 33 -15.97 13.64 -11.51
N ASP A 34 -17.14 13.02 -11.37
CA ASP A 34 -18.34 13.34 -12.17
C ASP A 34 -19.04 14.63 -11.73
N THR A 35 -19.05 14.93 -10.44
CA THR A 35 -19.69 16.15 -9.91
C THR A 35 -18.83 17.41 -10.06
N SER A 36 -17.54 17.26 -10.36
CA SER A 36 -16.60 18.37 -10.43
C SER A 36 -16.21 18.73 -11.86
N THR A 37 -16.04 20.03 -12.10
CA THR A 37 -15.36 20.51 -13.30
C THR A 37 -13.87 20.20 -13.17
N LEU A 38 -13.21 19.89 -14.29
CA LEU A 38 -11.81 19.42 -14.27
C LEU A 38 -10.83 20.42 -13.60
N LYS A 39 -11.12 21.73 -13.70
CA LYS A 39 -10.36 22.79 -13.05
C LYS A 39 -10.46 22.75 -11.51
N ASN A 40 -11.61 22.31 -10.98
CA ASN A 40 -11.87 22.21 -9.55
C ASN A 40 -11.68 20.78 -9.00
N ARG A 41 -11.55 19.78 -9.88
CA ARG A 41 -11.40 18.36 -9.52
C ARG A 41 -10.19 18.10 -8.63
N MET A 42 -9.05 18.73 -8.94
CA MET A 42 -7.84 18.62 -8.11
C MET A 42 -8.00 19.30 -6.74
N ILE A 43 -8.80 20.38 -6.66
CA ILE A 43 -9.10 21.04 -5.38
C ILE A 43 -9.99 20.14 -4.52
N LEU A 44 -10.98 19.47 -5.13
CA LEU A 44 -11.84 18.48 -4.44
C LEU A 44 -11.06 17.25 -3.98
N PHE A 45 -10.17 16.69 -4.81
CA PHE A 45 -9.27 15.62 -4.39
C PHE A 45 -8.30 16.06 -3.28
N GLY A 46 -7.81 17.31 -3.35
CA GLY A 46 -7.04 17.91 -2.25
C GLY A 46 -7.85 17.98 -0.96
N PHE A 47 -9.10 18.44 -1.03
CA PHE A 47 -9.97 18.52 0.14
C PHE A 47 -10.28 17.14 0.74
N THR A 48 -10.53 16.12 -0.08
CA THR A 48 -10.77 14.75 0.43
C THR A 48 -9.53 14.04 0.95
N SER A 49 -8.34 14.58 0.70
CA SER A 49 -7.12 14.13 1.37
C SER A 49 -6.91 14.77 2.75
N THR A 50 -7.57 15.89 3.07
CA THR A 50 -7.42 16.57 4.38
C THR A 50 -7.74 15.69 5.60
N PRO A 51 -8.69 14.73 5.57
CA PRO A 51 -8.92 13.82 6.69
C PRO A 51 -7.71 12.97 7.06
N TYR A 52 -6.74 12.74 6.15
CA TYR A 52 -5.49 12.04 6.49
C TYR A 52 -4.68 12.78 7.56
N VAL A 53 -4.77 14.11 7.59
CA VAL A 53 -4.12 14.93 8.62
C VAL A 53 -4.78 14.69 9.97
N SER A 54 -6.11 14.73 10.04
CA SER A 54 -6.86 14.45 11.28
C SER A 54 -6.63 13.02 11.76
N ASN A 55 -6.67 12.04 10.85
CA ASN A 55 -6.50 10.62 11.18
C ASN A 55 -5.10 10.29 11.71
N THR A 56 -4.08 11.04 11.28
CA THR A 56 -2.71 10.88 11.77
C THR A 56 -2.61 11.14 13.28
N PHE A 57 -3.38 12.10 13.80
CA PHE A 57 -3.38 12.42 15.24
C PHE A 57 -4.45 11.64 16.00
N ALA A 58 -5.65 11.49 15.42
CA ALA A 58 -6.75 10.79 16.09
C ALA A 58 -6.53 9.27 16.16
N GLY A 59 -5.98 8.66 15.11
CA GLY A 59 -5.83 7.21 14.98
C GLY A 59 -4.92 6.59 16.07
N PRO A 60 -3.65 7.02 16.19
CA PRO A 60 -2.75 6.52 17.23
C PRO A 60 -3.23 6.78 18.65
N ALA A 61 -3.84 7.94 18.90
CA ALA A 61 -4.42 8.27 20.21
C ALA A 61 -5.61 7.36 20.55
N ALA A 62 -6.52 7.13 19.60
CA ALA A 62 -7.63 6.21 19.77
C ALA A 62 -7.15 4.76 19.97
N ALA A 63 -6.13 4.33 19.21
CA ALA A 63 -5.53 3.00 19.36
C ALA A 63 -4.93 2.79 20.77
N GLN A 64 -4.19 3.78 21.29
CA GLN A 64 -3.67 3.72 22.66
C GLN A 64 -4.81 3.67 23.69
N ALA A 65 -5.83 4.52 23.55
CA ALA A 65 -6.98 4.52 24.46
C ALA A 65 -7.74 3.17 24.47
N PHE A 66 -7.87 2.50 23.33
CA PHE A 66 -8.49 1.16 23.28
C PHE A 66 -7.63 0.08 23.92
N LEU A 67 -6.30 0.18 23.81
CA LEU A 67 -5.37 -0.77 24.43
C LEU A 67 -5.31 -0.60 25.95
N GLU A 68 -5.40 0.62 26.46
CA GLU A 68 -5.37 0.91 27.90
C GLU A 68 -6.72 0.69 28.59
N GLY A 69 -7.82 1.14 27.97
CA GLY A 69 -9.15 1.15 28.59
C GLY A 69 -10.07 -0.02 28.23
N SER A 70 -9.72 -0.83 27.23
CA SER A 70 -10.58 -1.92 26.76
C SER A 70 -9.76 -3.11 26.24
N THR A 71 -10.07 -3.61 25.05
CA THR A 71 -9.35 -4.69 24.38
C THR A 71 -9.10 -4.32 22.93
N TRP A 72 -8.03 -4.86 22.34
CA TRP A 72 -7.74 -4.72 20.92
C TRP A 72 -8.92 -5.15 20.02
N ARG A 73 -9.74 -6.12 20.47
CA ARG A 73 -10.94 -6.61 19.78
C ARG A 73 -12.01 -5.53 19.68
N TRP A 74 -12.20 -4.77 20.77
CA TRP A 74 -13.17 -3.68 20.80
C TRP A 74 -12.74 -2.50 19.94
N GLY A 75 -11.43 -2.28 19.75
CA GLY A 75 -10.92 -1.35 18.73
C GLY A 75 -11.49 -1.65 17.34
N TYR A 76 -11.41 -2.90 16.87
CA TYR A 76 -12.04 -3.32 15.61
C TYR A 76 -13.58 -3.31 15.66
N GLY A 77 -14.16 -3.66 16.80
CA GLY A 77 -15.61 -3.68 17.01
C GLY A 77 -16.24 -2.29 16.87
N ALA A 78 -15.62 -1.27 17.45
CA ALA A 78 -16.06 0.11 17.36
C ALA A 78 -16.14 0.60 15.91
N PHE A 79 -15.10 0.34 15.10
CA PHE A 79 -15.10 0.73 13.69
C PHE A 79 -16.14 -0.01 12.84
N THR A 80 -16.57 -1.20 13.26
CA THR A 80 -17.66 -1.93 12.60
C THR A 80 -19.00 -1.21 12.78
N ILE A 81 -19.16 -0.41 13.83
CA ILE A 81 -20.35 0.42 14.08
C ILE A 81 -20.18 1.82 13.47
N ILE A 82 -19.01 2.43 13.67
CA ILE A 82 -18.70 3.80 13.22
C ILE A 82 -18.75 3.91 11.69
N ILE A 83 -18.16 2.96 10.96
CA ILE A 83 -18.08 3.04 9.49
C ILE A 83 -19.49 3.02 8.87
N PRO A 84 -20.39 2.06 9.16
CA PRO A 84 -21.76 2.10 8.65
C PRO A 84 -22.52 3.34 9.10
N ALA A 85 -22.35 3.81 10.33
CA ALA A 85 -23.03 5.01 10.82
C ALA A 85 -22.64 6.27 10.03
N ILE A 86 -21.36 6.41 9.67
CA ILE A 86 -20.85 7.54 8.87
C ILE A 86 -21.23 7.41 7.40
N VAL A 87 -21.26 6.19 6.86
CA VAL A 87 -21.58 5.93 5.44
C VAL A 87 -23.10 5.91 5.19
N ALA A 88 -23.92 5.63 6.20
CA ALA A 88 -25.38 5.54 6.07
C ALA A 88 -26.04 6.81 5.49
N PRO A 89 -25.71 8.05 5.92
CA PRO A 89 -26.25 9.26 5.30
C PRO A 89 -25.95 9.35 3.80
N LEU A 90 -24.75 8.93 3.39
CA LEU A 90 -24.32 8.95 1.99
C LEU A 90 -25.10 7.91 1.16
N ILE A 91 -25.32 6.71 1.70
CA ILE A 91 -26.19 5.69 1.10
C ILE A 91 -27.63 6.19 1.00
N ILE A 92 -28.15 6.85 2.03
CA ILE A 92 -29.51 7.40 2.06
C ILE A 92 -29.66 8.47 0.97
N ILE A 93 -28.71 9.41 0.87
CA ILE A 93 -28.72 10.44 -0.18
C ILE A 93 -28.71 9.79 -1.56
N PHE A 94 -27.81 8.84 -1.81
CA PHE A 94 -27.76 8.16 -3.11
C PHE A 94 -29.06 7.42 -3.43
N THR A 95 -29.63 6.73 -2.46
CA THR A 95 -30.89 6.00 -2.65
C THR A 95 -32.05 6.94 -2.95
N VAL A 96 -32.15 8.06 -2.22
CA VAL A 96 -33.19 9.08 -2.44
C VAL A 96 -33.03 9.74 -3.81
N GLN A 97 -31.80 10.13 -4.20
CA GLN A 97 -31.56 10.79 -5.48
C GLN A 97 -31.74 9.83 -6.66
N MET A 98 -31.32 8.58 -6.52
CA MET A 98 -31.59 7.55 -7.54
C MET A 98 -33.11 7.31 -7.70
N ASN A 99 -33.86 7.22 -6.60
CA ASN A 99 -35.31 7.10 -6.65
C ASN A 99 -35.98 8.32 -7.28
N ARG A 100 -35.47 9.54 -7.03
CA ARG A 100 -35.94 10.78 -7.68
C ARG A 100 -35.63 10.78 -9.17
N ALA A 101 -34.42 10.40 -9.57
CA ALA A 101 -34.01 10.31 -10.97
C ALA A 101 -34.85 9.29 -11.76
N ILE A 102 -35.20 8.16 -11.14
CA ILE A 102 -36.14 7.17 -11.70
C ILE A 102 -37.53 7.79 -11.88
N LYS A 103 -38.05 8.47 -10.85
CA LYS A 103 -39.38 9.11 -10.90
C LYS A 103 -39.48 10.24 -11.92
N GLN A 104 -38.39 10.99 -12.13
CA GLN A 104 -38.31 12.09 -13.09
C GLN A 104 -38.00 11.60 -14.52
N GLY A 105 -37.82 10.30 -14.73
CA GLY A 105 -37.51 9.73 -16.06
C GLY A 105 -36.10 10.03 -16.55
N HIS A 106 -35.24 10.64 -15.74
CA HIS A 106 -33.83 10.91 -16.07
C HIS A 106 -32.97 9.63 -16.08
N TYR A 107 -33.44 8.57 -15.44
CA TYR A 107 -32.78 7.26 -15.42
C TYR A 107 -33.66 6.21 -16.10
N VAL A 108 -33.35 5.91 -17.37
CA VAL A 108 -33.93 4.75 -18.07
C VAL A 108 -33.12 3.53 -17.68
N LYS A 109 -33.63 2.75 -16.73
CA LYS A 109 -33.04 1.46 -16.37
C LYS A 109 -33.07 0.58 -17.63
N LYS A 110 -31.91 0.34 -18.24
CA LYS A 110 -31.79 -0.55 -19.42
C LYS A 110 -32.37 -1.90 -18.99
N GLN A 111 -33.56 -2.25 -19.48
CA GLN A 111 -34.17 -3.54 -19.17
C GLN A 111 -33.39 -4.63 -19.89
N GLU A 112 -32.30 -5.05 -19.28
CA GLU A 112 -31.64 -6.28 -19.68
C GLU A 112 -32.52 -7.43 -19.17
N LYS A 113 -33.40 -7.93 -20.04
CA LYS A 113 -34.13 -9.20 -19.83
C LYS A 113 -33.14 -10.37 -19.90
N ARG A 114 -32.16 -10.39 -18.98
CA ARG A 114 -31.19 -11.46 -18.84
C ARG A 114 -31.62 -12.32 -17.67
N THR A 115 -31.81 -13.62 -17.93
CA THR A 115 -31.95 -14.63 -16.89
C THR A 115 -30.78 -14.53 -15.90
N PHE A 116 -31.00 -14.82 -14.61
CA PHE A 116 -29.96 -14.70 -13.57
C PHE A 116 -28.61 -15.32 -13.98
N TRP A 117 -28.62 -16.52 -14.56
CA TRP A 117 -27.44 -17.21 -15.08
C TRP A 117 -26.75 -16.50 -16.25
N ASN A 118 -27.52 -15.95 -17.20
CA ASN A 118 -26.98 -15.19 -18.33
C ASN A 118 -26.39 -13.86 -17.88
N SER A 119 -26.98 -13.23 -16.86
CA SER A 119 -26.44 -12.02 -16.24
C SER A 119 -25.15 -12.32 -15.49
N MET A 120 -25.11 -13.38 -14.68
CA MET A 120 -23.90 -13.82 -13.97
C MET A 120 -22.77 -14.15 -14.93
N LYS A 121 -23.05 -14.90 -16.00
CA LYS A 121 -22.06 -15.22 -17.04
C LYS A 121 -21.56 -13.96 -17.75
N TYR A 122 -22.46 -13.03 -18.08
CA TYR A 122 -22.09 -11.76 -18.71
C TYR A 122 -21.14 -10.96 -17.81
N TRP A 123 -21.48 -10.77 -16.53
CA TRP A 123 -20.64 -10.04 -15.60
C TRP A 123 -19.33 -10.77 -15.28
N ALA A 124 -19.34 -12.10 -15.24
CA ALA A 124 -18.13 -12.89 -15.05
C ALA A 124 -17.12 -12.72 -16.20
N ILE A 125 -17.61 -12.57 -17.44
CA ILE A 125 -16.79 -12.28 -18.62
C ILE A 125 -16.39 -10.81 -18.66
N GLU A 126 -17.32 -9.89 -18.36
CA GLU A 126 -17.09 -8.45 -18.42
C GLU A 126 -16.09 -7.95 -17.38
N LEU A 127 -16.08 -8.56 -16.19
CA LEU A 127 -15.10 -8.29 -15.13
C LEU A 127 -13.83 -9.13 -15.26
N ASP A 128 -13.80 -10.09 -16.17
CA ASP A 128 -12.76 -11.12 -16.30
C ASP A 128 -12.38 -11.77 -14.96
N VAL A 129 -13.37 -12.44 -14.36
CA VAL A 129 -13.21 -13.12 -13.06
C VAL A 129 -12.11 -14.19 -13.11
N ALA A 130 -11.93 -14.85 -14.25
CA ALA A 130 -10.90 -15.86 -14.42
C ALA A 130 -9.49 -15.25 -14.43
N GLY A 131 -9.26 -14.16 -15.18
CA GLY A 131 -7.99 -13.42 -15.14
C GLY A 131 -7.68 -12.89 -13.74
N MET A 132 -8.66 -12.27 -13.07
CA MET A 132 -8.52 -11.82 -11.69
C MET A 132 -8.16 -12.96 -10.73
N LEU A 133 -8.81 -14.13 -10.83
CA LEU A 133 -8.50 -15.29 -10.01
C LEU A 133 -7.08 -15.81 -10.26
N LEU A 134 -6.60 -15.84 -11.50
CA LEU A 134 -5.23 -16.25 -11.82
C LEU A 134 -4.20 -15.31 -11.20
N VAL A 135 -4.41 -14.00 -11.27
CA VAL A 135 -3.51 -13.00 -10.67
C VAL A 135 -3.53 -13.08 -9.15
N VAL A 136 -4.72 -13.11 -8.55
CA VAL A 136 -4.89 -13.16 -7.09
C VAL A 136 -4.33 -14.46 -6.53
N ALA A 137 -4.64 -15.60 -7.12
CA ALA A 137 -4.10 -16.90 -6.70
C ALA A 137 -2.59 -16.97 -6.95
N GLY A 138 -2.11 -16.47 -8.10
CA GLY A 138 -0.70 -16.43 -8.45
C GLY A 138 0.13 -15.63 -7.44
N PHE A 139 -0.25 -14.38 -7.17
CA PHE A 139 0.44 -13.57 -6.17
C PHE A 139 0.27 -14.12 -4.76
N SER A 140 -0.92 -14.60 -4.37
CA SER A 140 -1.10 -15.17 -3.03
C SER A 140 -0.20 -16.39 -2.81
N LEU A 141 -0.17 -17.33 -3.75
CA LEU A 141 0.65 -18.54 -3.65
C LEU A 141 2.15 -18.25 -3.77
N LEU A 142 2.55 -17.22 -4.53
CA LEU A 142 3.95 -16.82 -4.62
C LEU A 142 4.43 -16.08 -3.38
N LEU A 143 3.59 -15.21 -2.80
CA LEU A 143 3.97 -14.29 -1.73
C LEU A 143 3.77 -14.85 -0.31
N LEU A 144 2.78 -15.73 -0.09
CA LEU A 144 2.55 -16.37 1.22
C LEU A 144 3.74 -17.19 1.73
N PRO A 145 4.45 -17.99 0.91
CA PRO A 145 5.56 -18.81 1.37
C PRO A 145 6.67 -18.00 2.04
N PHE A 146 6.90 -16.77 1.59
CA PHE A 146 7.90 -15.87 2.17
C PHE A 146 7.65 -15.58 3.66
N SER A 147 6.38 -15.48 4.07
CA SER A 147 6.02 -15.25 5.47
C SER A 147 5.85 -16.55 6.27
N LEU A 148 5.51 -17.66 5.62
CA LEU A 148 5.25 -18.93 6.29
C LEU A 148 6.50 -19.82 6.42
N ALA A 149 7.54 -19.59 5.61
CA ALA A 149 8.72 -20.45 5.55
C ALA A 149 9.42 -20.63 6.88
N GLY A 150 9.56 -19.57 7.68
CA GLY A 150 10.24 -19.66 8.97
C GLY A 150 9.47 -20.45 10.05
N TYR A 151 8.19 -20.76 9.84
CA TYR A 151 7.38 -21.53 10.80
C TYR A 151 7.31 -23.04 10.49
N GLN A 152 7.82 -23.49 9.33
CA GLN A 152 7.78 -24.90 8.94
C GLN A 152 9.03 -25.66 9.41
N ALA A 153 8.88 -26.93 9.76
CA ALA A 153 9.97 -27.77 10.28
C ALA A 153 11.16 -27.89 9.32
N HIS A 154 10.91 -28.00 8.01
CA HIS A 154 11.94 -28.03 6.97
C HIS A 154 12.18 -26.67 6.31
N GLN A 155 11.67 -25.59 6.90
CA GLN A 155 11.77 -24.22 6.41
C GLN A 155 11.45 -24.14 4.90
N TRP A 156 12.38 -23.65 4.09
CA TRP A 156 12.26 -23.50 2.64
C TRP A 156 12.23 -24.82 1.86
N ARG A 157 12.63 -25.94 2.46
CA ARG A 157 12.65 -27.27 1.81
C ARG A 157 11.33 -28.02 1.95
N GLU A 158 10.36 -27.48 2.68
CA GLU A 158 9.05 -28.10 2.86
C GLU A 158 8.34 -28.24 1.49
N PRO A 159 7.87 -29.44 1.10
CA PRO A 159 7.22 -29.66 -0.20
C PRO A 159 6.04 -28.72 -0.45
N ARG A 160 5.31 -28.34 0.60
CA ARG A 160 4.17 -27.40 0.52
C ARG A 160 4.62 -26.00 0.09
N ILE A 161 5.73 -25.51 0.60
CA ILE A 161 6.29 -24.18 0.28
C ILE A 161 6.78 -24.16 -1.17
N ILE A 162 7.50 -25.19 -1.58
CA ILE A 162 7.97 -25.32 -2.97
C ILE A 162 6.79 -25.41 -3.92
N ALA A 163 5.77 -26.21 -3.60
CA ALA A 163 4.57 -26.32 -4.43
C ALA A 163 3.83 -24.98 -4.58
N MET A 164 3.70 -24.20 -3.51
CA MET A 164 3.09 -22.86 -3.56
C MET A 164 3.88 -21.90 -4.44
N ILE A 165 5.21 -21.86 -4.33
CA ILE A 165 6.07 -21.00 -5.16
C ILE A 165 5.98 -21.40 -6.64
N VAL A 166 6.09 -22.71 -6.94
CA VAL A 166 6.04 -23.21 -8.32
C VAL A 166 4.67 -22.98 -8.93
N LEU A 167 3.58 -23.32 -8.24
CA LEU A 167 2.22 -23.09 -8.72
C LEU A 167 1.92 -21.58 -8.87
N GLY A 168 2.32 -20.77 -7.90
CA GLY A 168 2.18 -19.31 -7.97
C GLY A 168 2.90 -18.73 -9.19
N GLY A 169 4.15 -19.15 -9.42
CA GLY A 169 4.92 -18.76 -10.59
C GLY A 169 4.28 -19.20 -11.91
N LEU A 170 3.83 -20.45 -11.98
CA LEU A 170 3.13 -20.97 -13.17
C LEU A 170 1.83 -20.21 -13.46
N LEU A 171 1.05 -19.86 -12.43
CA LEU A 171 -0.18 -19.07 -12.59
C LEU A 171 0.09 -17.65 -13.06
N LEU A 172 1.14 -17.00 -12.53
CA LEU A 172 1.54 -15.66 -12.96
C LEU A 172 2.13 -15.66 -14.38
N ILE A 173 2.80 -16.75 -14.81
CA ILE A 173 3.23 -16.92 -16.20
C ILE A 173 2.03 -17.20 -17.10
N ALA A 174 1.07 -18.00 -16.66
CA ALA A 174 -0.14 -18.33 -17.40
C ALA A 174 -1.06 -17.11 -17.60
N PHE A 175 -1.09 -16.18 -16.65
CA PHE A 175 -1.96 -15.00 -16.70
C PHE A 175 -1.79 -14.16 -17.98
N PRO A 176 -0.59 -13.66 -18.36
CA PRO A 176 -0.41 -12.94 -19.60
C PRO A 176 -0.83 -13.73 -20.85
N PHE A 177 -0.64 -15.06 -20.87
CA PHE A 177 -1.05 -15.88 -22.00
C PHE A 177 -2.58 -16.00 -22.09
N TYR A 178 -3.24 -16.23 -20.96
CA TYR A 178 -4.70 -16.26 -20.85
C TYR A 178 -5.30 -14.92 -21.26
N GLU A 179 -4.78 -13.83 -20.70
CA GLU A 179 -5.28 -12.47 -20.92
C GLU A 179 -5.17 -12.03 -22.39
N LYS A 180 -4.08 -12.44 -23.05
CA LYS A 180 -3.79 -12.07 -24.44
C LYS A 180 -4.50 -12.93 -25.48
N HIS A 181 -4.71 -14.22 -25.22
CA HIS A 181 -5.18 -15.17 -26.26
C HIS A 181 -6.57 -15.76 -25.98
N ILE A 182 -7.03 -15.76 -24.73
CA ILE A 182 -8.23 -16.49 -24.31
C ILE A 182 -9.32 -15.55 -23.79
N ALA A 183 -8.96 -14.47 -23.09
CA ALA A 183 -9.91 -13.56 -22.48
C ALA A 183 -10.74 -12.81 -23.55
N PRO A 184 -12.09 -12.92 -23.54
CA PRO A 184 -12.95 -12.19 -24.49
C PRO A 184 -12.94 -10.68 -24.26
N LYS A 185 -12.74 -10.27 -23.00
CA LYS A 185 -12.44 -8.91 -22.57
C LYS A 185 -11.27 -8.96 -21.62
N SER A 186 -10.21 -8.22 -21.95
CA SER A 186 -9.03 -8.11 -21.09
C SER A 186 -9.29 -7.11 -19.98
N PHE A 187 -9.04 -7.54 -18.75
CA PHE A 187 -8.92 -6.70 -17.56
C PHE A 187 -7.68 -5.80 -17.64
N VAL A 188 -6.57 -6.28 -18.21
CA VAL A 188 -5.35 -5.49 -18.45
C VAL A 188 -5.28 -5.02 -19.90
N PRO A 189 -5.37 -3.71 -20.19
CA PRO A 189 -5.22 -3.21 -21.56
C PRO A 189 -3.74 -3.20 -21.96
N PHE A 190 -3.26 -4.27 -22.61
CA PHE A 190 -1.86 -4.37 -23.02
C PHE A 190 -1.40 -3.23 -23.93
N ASP A 191 -2.30 -2.62 -24.69
CA ASP A 191 -2.03 -1.45 -25.55
C ASP A 191 -1.45 -0.28 -24.75
N LEU A 192 -1.82 -0.12 -23.48
CA LEU A 192 -1.27 0.94 -22.62
C LEU A 192 0.20 0.68 -22.26
N PHE A 193 0.63 -0.59 -22.17
CA PHE A 193 2.03 -0.93 -21.89
C PHE A 193 2.96 -0.70 -23.07
N GLU A 194 2.44 -0.63 -24.30
CA GLU A 194 3.24 -0.22 -25.47
C GLU A 194 3.75 1.22 -25.33
N ASN A 195 3.02 2.06 -24.59
CA ASN A 195 3.48 3.40 -24.26
C ASN A 195 4.58 3.33 -23.18
N ARG A 196 5.82 3.51 -23.62
CA ARG A 196 7.03 3.55 -22.76
C ARG A 196 6.88 4.42 -21.50
N THR A 197 6.15 5.52 -21.57
CA THR A 197 5.98 6.42 -20.41
C THR A 197 5.02 5.84 -19.36
N VAL A 198 3.96 5.15 -19.81
CA VAL A 198 3.02 4.45 -18.91
C VAL A 198 3.72 3.27 -18.25
N LEU A 199 4.45 2.46 -19.03
CA LEU A 199 5.25 1.36 -18.49
C LEU A 199 6.28 1.85 -17.47
N ALA A 200 7.02 2.91 -17.80
CA ALA A 200 8.00 3.51 -16.89
C ALA A 200 7.36 4.04 -15.60
N ALA A 201 6.18 4.67 -15.68
CA ALA A 201 5.45 5.15 -14.50
C ALA A 201 4.98 3.99 -13.61
N CYS A 202 4.48 2.93 -14.22
CA CYS A 202 4.06 1.73 -13.51
C CYS A 202 5.22 1.03 -12.80
N LEU A 203 6.36 0.84 -13.47
CA LEU A 203 7.56 0.24 -12.88
C LEU A 203 8.18 1.13 -11.80
N LEU A 204 8.17 2.45 -11.99
CA LEU A 204 8.60 3.43 -10.98
C LEU A 204 7.77 3.27 -9.71
N GLY A 205 6.43 3.26 -9.83
CA GLY A 205 5.53 3.08 -8.70
C GLY A 205 5.68 1.73 -8.04
N GLY A 206 5.69 0.64 -8.82
CA GLY A 206 5.92 -0.71 -8.30
C GLY A 206 7.18 -0.80 -7.44
N ASN A 207 8.33 -0.35 -7.95
CA ASN A 207 9.59 -0.37 -7.21
C ASN A 207 9.56 0.52 -5.96
N MET A 208 8.92 1.69 -6.05
CA MET A 208 8.82 2.60 -4.91
C MET A 208 7.99 1.98 -3.76
N TRP A 209 6.87 1.32 -4.09
CA TRP A 209 6.04 0.65 -3.11
C TRP A 209 6.67 -0.63 -2.56
N ILE A 210 7.46 -1.37 -3.36
CA ILE A 210 8.32 -2.46 -2.85
C ILE A 210 9.27 -1.91 -1.78
N SER A 211 9.97 -0.82 -2.10
CA SER A 211 10.93 -0.18 -1.19
C SER A 211 10.26 0.30 0.10
N PHE A 212 9.14 1.03 -0.03
CA PHE A 212 8.40 1.60 1.10
C PHE A 212 7.93 0.51 2.07
N TYR A 213 7.25 -0.53 1.58
CA TYR A 213 6.75 -1.59 2.46
C TYR A 213 7.85 -2.50 3.01
N CYS A 214 9.02 -2.58 2.36
CA CYS A 214 10.13 -3.39 2.86
C CYS A 214 10.65 -2.94 4.23
N TYR A 215 10.67 -1.63 4.54
CA TYR A 215 11.13 -1.13 5.84
C TYR A 215 10.03 -0.56 6.74
N LYS A 216 8.81 -0.33 6.23
CA LYS A 216 7.74 0.36 6.97
C LYS A 216 6.85 -0.59 7.78
N VAL A 217 6.68 -1.85 7.37
CA VAL A 217 5.72 -2.79 7.99
C VAL A 217 5.97 -3.00 9.49
N GLN A 218 7.23 -3.19 9.91
CA GLN A 218 7.63 -3.40 11.30
C GLN A 218 8.19 -2.12 11.94
N PHE A 219 7.96 -0.96 11.33
CA PHE A 219 8.51 0.29 11.85
C PHE A 219 7.86 0.70 13.17
N SER A 220 6.55 0.48 13.33
CA SER A 220 5.85 0.81 14.57
C SER A 220 6.33 -0.05 15.75
N SER A 221 6.56 -1.35 15.54
CA SER A 221 7.13 -2.23 16.58
C SER A 221 8.58 -1.85 16.89
N TYR A 222 9.39 -1.52 15.87
CA TYR A 222 10.74 -1.00 16.07
C TYR A 222 10.74 0.26 16.95
N LEU A 223 9.85 1.23 16.70
CA LEU A 223 9.78 2.46 17.50
C LEU A 223 9.39 2.19 18.97
N GLN A 224 8.50 1.23 19.21
CA GLN A 224 8.11 0.86 20.57
C GLN A 224 9.24 0.11 21.31
N VAL A 225 9.93 -0.80 20.61
CA VAL A 225 10.96 -1.65 21.22
C VAL A 225 12.31 -0.94 21.36
N VAL A 226 12.75 -0.19 20.34
CA VAL A 226 14.08 0.44 20.30
C VAL A 226 14.11 1.86 20.87
N TYR A 227 12.97 2.53 20.98
CA TYR A 227 12.92 3.88 21.57
C TYR A 227 12.02 4.00 22.78
N ASN A 228 11.50 2.88 23.27
CA ASN A 228 10.59 2.82 24.42
C ASN A 228 9.41 3.80 24.29
N LEU A 229 8.89 3.97 23.07
CA LEU A 229 7.81 4.91 22.80
C LEU A 229 6.46 4.26 23.05
N SER A 230 5.49 5.05 23.54
CA SER A 230 4.10 4.61 23.64
C SER A 230 3.51 4.39 22.24
N VAL A 231 2.44 3.58 22.16
CA VAL A 231 1.73 3.28 20.91
C VAL A 231 1.30 4.56 20.17
N SER A 232 0.83 5.58 20.89
CA SER A 232 0.45 6.87 20.28
C SER A 232 1.66 7.60 19.69
N ARG A 233 2.77 7.72 20.43
CA ARG A 233 3.99 8.39 19.93
C ARG A 233 4.61 7.65 18.74
N ALA A 234 4.68 6.32 18.79
CA ALA A 234 5.16 5.49 17.68
C ALA A 234 4.26 5.64 16.43
N GLY A 235 2.94 5.70 16.63
CA GLY A 235 1.98 5.95 15.56
C GLY A 235 2.12 7.34 14.95
N PHE A 236 2.33 8.38 15.76
CA PHE A 236 2.60 9.74 15.26
C PHE A 236 3.82 9.77 14.36
N ILE A 237 4.95 9.22 14.81
CA ILE A 237 6.19 9.16 14.02
C ILE A 237 5.99 8.37 12.73
N THR A 238 5.29 7.24 12.80
CA THR A 238 4.99 6.42 11.61
C THR A 238 4.21 7.20 10.56
N ASN A 239 3.24 8.01 11.00
CA ASN A 239 2.37 8.79 10.14
C ASN A 239 2.96 10.13 9.66
N ILE A 240 4.13 10.56 10.17
CA ILE A 240 4.85 11.75 9.66
C ILE A 240 5.01 11.66 8.14
N TYR A 241 5.31 10.47 7.62
CA TYR A 241 5.47 10.25 6.20
C TYR A 241 4.23 10.69 5.39
N ASN A 242 3.03 10.32 5.87
CA ASN A 242 1.77 10.66 5.19
C ASN A 242 1.47 12.15 5.28
N ILE A 243 1.61 12.77 6.47
CA ILE A 243 1.35 14.21 6.65
C ILE A 243 2.28 15.04 5.76
N VAL A 244 3.58 14.76 5.82
CA VAL A 244 4.57 15.54 5.09
C VAL A 244 4.38 15.34 3.58
N SER A 245 4.09 14.12 3.12
CA SER A 245 3.77 13.86 1.71
C SER A 245 2.53 14.65 1.26
N CYS A 246 1.47 14.68 2.07
CA CYS A 246 0.25 15.47 1.76
C CYS A 246 0.53 16.98 1.71
N ALA A 247 1.27 17.51 2.69
CA ALA A 247 1.64 18.92 2.71
C ALA A 247 2.57 19.29 1.54
N TRP A 248 3.49 18.40 1.18
CA TRP A 248 4.45 18.58 0.09
C TRP A 248 3.84 18.44 -1.30
N ALA A 249 2.71 17.74 -1.44
CA ALA A 249 2.00 17.65 -2.70
C ALA A 249 1.59 19.03 -3.27
N ILE A 250 1.28 20.00 -2.40
CA ILE A 250 0.88 21.36 -2.80
C ILE A 250 2.01 22.11 -3.51
N PRO A 251 3.20 22.33 -2.90
CA PRO A 251 4.30 23.01 -3.57
C PRO A 251 4.79 22.25 -4.81
N VAL A 252 4.83 20.91 -4.78
CA VAL A 252 5.18 20.10 -5.96
C VAL A 252 4.21 20.34 -7.12
N GLY A 253 2.90 20.34 -6.84
CA GLY A 253 1.88 20.62 -7.85
C GLY A 253 1.99 22.04 -8.43
N LEU A 254 2.27 23.04 -7.59
CA LEU A 254 2.53 24.42 -8.04
C LEU A 254 3.80 24.51 -8.89
N LEU A 255 4.86 23.80 -8.49
CA LEU A 255 6.12 23.76 -9.23
C LEU A 255 5.90 23.14 -10.61
N MET A 256 5.20 22.01 -10.69
CA MET A 256 4.85 21.36 -11.97
C MET A 256 4.05 22.27 -12.89
N ARG A 257 3.11 23.04 -12.32
CA ARG A 257 2.33 24.02 -13.07
C ARG A 257 3.19 25.14 -13.64
N TYR A 258 4.20 25.60 -12.89
CA TYR A 258 5.10 26.67 -13.32
C TYR A 258 6.15 26.18 -14.33
N THR A 259 6.75 25.01 -14.09
CA THR A 259 7.79 24.44 -14.96
C THR A 259 7.24 23.82 -16.24
N ASP A 260 5.93 23.55 -16.27
CA ASP A 260 5.21 22.90 -17.37
C ASP A 260 5.75 21.50 -17.73
N ARG A 261 6.63 20.94 -16.89
CA ARG A 261 7.36 19.69 -17.11
C ARG A 261 7.55 18.96 -15.79
N TYR A 262 7.26 17.65 -15.78
CA TYR A 262 7.33 16.81 -14.58
C TYR A 262 8.60 15.94 -14.50
N LYS A 263 9.27 15.65 -15.62
CA LYS A 263 10.40 14.68 -15.64
C LYS A 263 11.55 15.08 -14.72
N TRP A 264 11.88 16.36 -14.66
CA TRP A 264 13.00 16.85 -13.84
C TRP A 264 12.75 16.64 -12.34
N LEU A 265 11.50 16.75 -11.89
CA LEU A 265 11.13 16.47 -10.50
C LEU A 265 11.38 15.01 -10.12
N GLY A 266 11.05 14.07 -11.02
CA GLY A 266 11.36 12.66 -10.82
C GLY A 266 12.87 12.40 -10.74
N LEU A 267 13.67 13.09 -11.59
CA LEU A 267 15.13 12.94 -11.61
C LEU A 267 15.80 13.47 -10.36
N VAL A 268 15.20 14.44 -9.66
CA VAL A 268 15.71 14.94 -8.36
C VAL A 268 15.17 14.10 -7.21
N ALA A 269 13.90 13.70 -7.26
CA ALA A 269 13.25 12.97 -6.18
C ALA A 269 13.79 11.55 -6.00
N VAL A 270 14.12 10.82 -7.08
CA VAL A 270 14.64 9.44 -6.96
C VAL A 270 15.99 9.38 -6.24
N PRO A 271 17.02 10.18 -6.59
CA PRO A 271 18.26 10.23 -5.82
C PRO A 271 18.05 10.67 -4.37
N LEU A 272 17.12 11.62 -4.13
CA LEU A 272 16.77 12.04 -2.77
C LEU A 272 16.15 10.89 -1.96
N GLN A 273 15.32 10.06 -2.59
CA GLN A 273 14.76 8.86 -1.97
C GLN A 273 15.85 7.85 -1.62
N ILE A 274 16.77 7.57 -2.54
CA ILE A 274 17.91 6.66 -2.31
C ILE A 274 18.78 7.18 -1.17
N PHE A 275 19.04 8.49 -1.15
CA PHE A 275 19.82 9.13 -0.09
C PHE A 275 19.12 9.04 1.26
N SER A 276 17.82 9.34 1.33
CA SER A 276 17.01 9.21 2.55
C SER A 276 17.02 7.76 3.07
N THR A 277 16.73 6.78 2.22
CA THR A 277 16.76 5.36 2.57
C THR A 277 18.16 4.90 2.98
N GLY A 278 19.21 5.39 2.33
CA GLY A 278 20.60 5.10 2.70
C GLY A 278 20.99 5.67 4.06
N LEU A 279 20.55 6.88 4.39
CA LEU A 279 20.75 7.48 5.71
C LEU A 279 20.05 6.66 6.81
N MET A 280 18.90 6.06 6.51
CA MET A 280 18.16 5.23 7.47
C MET A 280 18.96 3.99 7.90
N ILE A 281 19.89 3.48 7.08
CA ILE A 281 20.78 2.36 7.46
C ILE A 281 21.64 2.73 8.67
N LYS A 282 22.09 3.99 8.74
CA LYS A 282 22.91 4.49 9.84
C LYS A 282 22.08 5.00 11.02
N PHE A 283 20.95 5.66 10.73
CA PHE A 283 20.15 6.35 11.75
C PHE A 283 19.00 5.53 12.34
N ARG A 284 18.73 4.32 11.86
CA ARG A 284 17.85 3.35 12.54
C ARG A 284 18.70 2.30 13.27
N MET A 285 19.58 2.78 14.15
CA MET A 285 20.34 1.96 15.08
C MET A 285 19.96 2.32 16.53
N PRO A 286 20.09 1.38 17.48
CA PRO A 286 19.73 1.58 18.88
C PRO A 286 20.26 2.88 19.52
N ASP A 287 21.48 3.27 19.18
CA ASP A 287 22.17 4.40 19.83
C ASP A 287 21.86 5.78 19.21
N THR A 288 21.00 5.83 18.19
CA THR A 288 20.74 7.06 17.43
C THR A 288 19.49 7.77 17.88
N SER A 289 19.52 9.11 17.98
CA SER A 289 18.37 9.88 18.47
C SER A 289 17.15 9.75 17.56
N VAL A 290 15.96 9.66 18.17
CA VAL A 290 14.66 9.60 17.47
C VAL A 290 14.48 10.75 16.47
N SER A 291 15.04 11.92 16.77
CA SER A 291 15.01 13.10 15.88
C SER A 291 15.65 12.84 14.51
N LEU A 292 16.72 12.04 14.44
CA LEU A 292 17.39 11.70 13.18
C LEU A 292 16.55 10.72 12.35
N VAL A 293 15.85 9.79 13.01
CA VAL A 293 14.86 8.93 12.33
C VAL A 293 13.73 9.76 11.75
N ILE A 294 13.21 10.73 12.51
CA ILE A 294 12.17 11.66 12.05
C ILE A 294 12.67 12.47 10.84
N MET A 295 13.90 12.99 10.89
CA MET A 295 14.50 13.71 9.76
C MET A 295 14.55 12.84 8.49
N CYS A 296 14.94 11.56 8.63
CA CYS A 296 14.96 10.64 7.48
C CYS A 296 13.56 10.39 6.91
N GLU A 297 12.55 10.23 7.76
CA GLU A 297 11.14 10.09 7.34
C GLU A 297 10.61 11.34 6.63
N VAL A 298 11.00 12.53 7.10
CA VAL A 298 10.67 13.81 6.44
C VAL A 298 11.32 13.85 5.05
N LEU A 299 12.62 13.59 4.94
CA LEU A 299 13.30 13.59 3.63
C LEU A 299 12.71 12.55 2.67
N GLY A 300 12.41 11.35 3.18
CA GLY A 300 11.81 10.27 2.41
C GLY A 300 10.39 10.59 1.95
N SER A 301 9.60 11.28 2.77
CA SER A 301 8.23 11.68 2.38
C SER A 301 8.20 12.82 1.37
N LEU A 302 9.16 13.76 1.41
CA LEU A 302 9.32 14.76 0.36
C LEU A 302 9.62 14.09 -0.99
N ALA A 303 10.56 13.13 -1.00
CA ALA A 303 10.94 12.40 -2.21
C ALA A 303 9.80 11.49 -2.70
N GLY A 304 9.29 10.61 -1.85
CA GLY A 304 8.22 9.68 -2.19
C GLY A 304 6.92 10.36 -2.60
N GLY A 305 6.51 11.43 -1.90
CA GLY A 305 5.35 12.23 -2.29
C GLY A 305 5.50 12.87 -3.68
N THR A 306 6.72 13.33 -4.01
CA THR A 306 7.02 13.86 -5.35
C THR A 306 6.94 12.76 -6.42
N ILE A 307 7.47 11.57 -6.14
CA ILE A 307 7.46 10.44 -7.07
C ILE A 307 6.03 9.99 -7.37
N VAL A 308 5.18 9.84 -6.34
CA VAL A 308 3.77 9.46 -6.50
C VAL A 308 3.00 10.46 -7.37
N MET A 309 3.29 11.76 -7.26
CA MET A 309 2.68 12.76 -8.12
C MET A 309 3.19 12.68 -9.56
N VAL A 310 4.51 12.44 -9.73
CA VAL A 310 5.14 12.30 -11.06
C VAL A 310 4.58 11.10 -11.82
N GLU A 311 4.44 9.92 -11.19
CA GLU A 311 3.89 8.73 -11.85
C GLU A 311 2.43 8.91 -12.29
N GLN A 312 1.59 9.52 -11.45
CA GLN A 312 0.18 9.76 -11.76
C GLN A 312 0.04 10.73 -12.94
N ILE A 313 0.80 11.84 -12.92
CA ILE A 313 0.79 12.81 -14.01
C ILE A 313 1.39 12.23 -15.29
N ALA A 314 2.45 11.41 -15.18
CA ALA A 314 3.05 10.76 -16.33
C ALA A 314 2.04 9.86 -17.06
N VAL A 315 1.22 9.10 -16.33
CA VAL A 315 0.14 8.28 -16.90
C VAL A 315 -0.92 9.17 -17.52
N MET A 316 -1.46 10.15 -16.78
CA MET A 316 -2.51 11.07 -17.25
C MET A 316 -2.10 11.83 -18.52
N ALA A 317 -0.84 12.25 -18.62
CA ALA A 317 -0.32 12.99 -19.77
C ALA A 317 -0.04 12.10 -20.99
N SER A 318 0.16 10.79 -20.78
CA SER A 318 0.60 9.86 -21.82
C SER A 318 -0.55 9.18 -22.55
N VAL A 319 -1.69 8.99 -21.90
CA VAL A 319 -2.85 8.28 -22.47
C VAL A 319 -3.91 9.26 -23.00
N PRO A 320 -4.77 8.84 -23.95
CA PRO A 320 -5.95 9.61 -24.35
C PRO A 320 -6.91 9.81 -23.17
N HIS A 321 -7.68 10.90 -23.17
CA HIS A 321 -8.60 11.25 -22.07
C HIS A 321 -9.58 10.13 -21.70
N ARG A 322 -10.05 9.37 -22.69
CA ARG A 322 -10.93 8.20 -22.49
C ARG A 322 -10.29 7.11 -21.63
N ASP A 323 -8.97 6.95 -21.74
CA ASP A 323 -8.26 5.82 -21.14
C ASP A 323 -7.48 6.24 -19.86
N VAL A 324 -7.63 7.49 -19.40
CA VAL A 324 -6.97 8.01 -18.19
C VAL A 324 -7.35 7.21 -16.95
N ALA A 325 -8.64 6.91 -16.77
CA ALA A 325 -9.10 6.14 -15.62
C ALA A 325 -8.51 4.73 -15.63
N ILE A 326 -8.42 4.11 -16.81
CA ILE A 326 -7.88 2.77 -16.98
C ILE A 326 -6.36 2.77 -16.72
N GLY A 327 -5.64 3.79 -17.21
CA GLY A 327 -4.20 3.94 -16.94
C GLY A 327 -3.90 4.14 -15.46
N LEU A 328 -4.71 4.93 -14.74
CA LEU A 328 -4.55 5.12 -13.30
C LEU A 328 -4.91 3.85 -12.51
N ALA A 329 -5.92 3.11 -12.94
CA ALA A 329 -6.25 1.81 -12.35
C ALA A 329 -5.11 0.80 -12.53
N LEU A 330 -4.47 0.79 -13.70
CA LEU A 330 -3.30 -0.03 -13.99
C LEU A 330 -2.11 0.33 -13.09
N LEU A 331 -1.82 1.63 -12.93
CA LEU A 331 -0.81 2.12 -12.00
C LEU A 331 -1.11 1.67 -10.57
N ALA A 332 -2.35 1.86 -10.09
CA ALA A 332 -2.78 1.46 -8.74
C ALA A 332 -2.66 -0.05 -8.50
N MET A 333 -2.97 -0.86 -9.52
CA MET A 333 -2.79 -2.31 -9.46
C MET A 333 -1.31 -2.67 -9.29
N ILE A 334 -0.41 -2.08 -10.08
CA ILE A 334 1.03 -2.40 -10.04
C ILE A 334 1.68 -1.90 -8.76
N THR A 335 1.29 -0.74 -8.25
CA THR A 335 1.77 -0.24 -6.95
C THR A 335 1.27 -1.13 -5.80
N SER A 336 0.02 -1.61 -5.86
CA SER A 336 -0.51 -2.56 -4.88
C SER A 336 0.24 -3.89 -4.88
N VAL A 337 0.51 -4.44 -6.07
CA VAL A 337 1.37 -5.63 -6.25
C VAL A 337 2.78 -5.38 -5.70
N GLY A 338 3.38 -4.22 -6.00
CA GLY A 338 4.67 -3.83 -5.45
C GLY A 338 4.66 -3.78 -3.93
N GLY A 339 3.61 -3.25 -3.32
CA GLY A 339 3.48 -3.22 -1.87
C GLY A 339 3.29 -4.60 -1.22
N ALA A 340 2.59 -5.51 -1.89
CA ALA A 340 2.48 -6.90 -1.45
C ALA A 340 3.86 -7.60 -1.50
N ILE A 341 4.62 -7.43 -2.59
CA ILE A 341 5.98 -7.95 -2.71
C ILE A 341 6.89 -7.39 -1.61
N GLY A 342 6.89 -6.07 -1.40
CA GLY A 342 7.69 -5.42 -0.37
C GLY A 342 7.36 -5.91 1.04
N SER A 343 6.06 -6.08 1.34
CA SER A 343 5.58 -6.62 2.62
C SER A 343 5.99 -8.08 2.83
N SER A 344 5.98 -8.90 1.78
CA SER A 344 6.45 -10.29 1.85
C SER A 344 7.96 -10.41 2.02
N ILE A 345 8.76 -9.57 1.35
CA ILE A 345 10.22 -9.52 1.55
C ILE A 345 10.52 -9.13 3.00
N SER A 346 9.84 -8.09 3.49
CA SER A 346 9.90 -7.66 4.89
C SER A 346 9.55 -8.79 5.86
N GLY A 347 8.43 -9.48 5.63
CA GLY A 347 7.98 -10.61 6.45
C GLY A 347 8.95 -11.79 6.45
N ALA A 348 9.55 -12.11 5.30
CA ALA A 348 10.58 -13.14 5.16
C ALA A 348 11.85 -12.79 5.95
N ILE A 349 12.37 -11.58 5.78
CA ILE A 349 13.56 -11.13 6.52
C ILE A 349 13.26 -11.16 8.02
N TRP A 350 12.11 -10.62 8.43
CA TRP A 350 11.70 -10.58 9.83
C TRP A 350 11.61 -11.99 10.45
N THR A 351 10.93 -12.92 9.78
CA THR A 351 10.65 -14.25 10.34
C THR A 351 11.88 -15.17 10.32
N ASN A 352 12.81 -14.99 9.38
CA ASN A 352 14.03 -15.81 9.33
C ASN A 352 15.14 -15.22 10.22
N LEU A 353 15.28 -13.89 10.26
CA LEU A 353 16.45 -13.26 10.87
C LEU A 353 16.19 -12.89 12.33
N MET A 354 15.00 -12.37 12.68
CA MET A 354 14.74 -11.88 14.03
C MET A 354 14.87 -12.98 15.09
N PRO A 355 14.31 -14.20 14.91
CA PRO A 355 14.51 -15.28 15.90
C PRO A 355 15.97 -15.73 16.01
N SER A 356 16.68 -15.79 14.88
CA SER A 356 18.11 -16.14 14.86
C SER A 356 18.94 -15.12 15.65
N LYS A 357 18.69 -13.83 15.42
CA LYS A 357 19.41 -12.75 16.11
C LYS A 357 19.06 -12.67 17.59
N LEU A 358 17.81 -12.95 17.96
CA LEU A 358 17.43 -13.08 19.35
C LEU A 358 18.18 -14.24 20.02
N ALA A 359 18.30 -15.40 19.36
CA ALA A 359 19.05 -16.53 19.92
C ALA A 359 20.56 -16.25 20.09
N ASP A 360 21.13 -15.40 19.23
CA ASP A 360 22.54 -15.00 19.31
C ASP A 360 22.81 -14.03 20.47
N TYR A 361 21.93 -13.04 20.68
CA TYR A 361 22.15 -11.95 21.63
C TYR A 361 21.51 -12.15 23.01
N LEU A 362 20.46 -12.96 23.13
CA LEU A 362 19.81 -13.20 24.42
C LEU A 362 20.78 -13.88 25.41
N PRO A 363 20.68 -13.57 26.71
CA PRO A 363 21.38 -14.32 27.76
C PRO A 363 21.07 -15.82 27.68
N ASP A 364 22.03 -16.67 28.06
CA ASP A 364 21.92 -18.13 27.92
C ASP A 364 20.65 -18.72 28.57
N GLU A 365 20.16 -18.08 29.63
CA GLU A 365 18.93 -18.46 30.34
C GLU A 365 17.64 -18.27 29.51
N LEU A 366 17.62 -17.30 28.60
CA LEU A 366 16.44 -16.91 27.81
C LEU A 366 16.54 -17.31 26.34
N LYS A 367 17.66 -17.89 25.89
CA LYS A 367 17.82 -18.41 24.52
C LYS A 367 16.75 -19.43 24.15
N GLY A 368 16.32 -20.26 25.11
CA GLY A 368 15.24 -21.23 24.93
C GLY A 368 13.86 -20.59 24.69
N GLU A 369 13.68 -19.32 25.05
CA GLU A 369 12.42 -18.59 24.92
C GLU A 369 12.41 -17.63 23.72
N ALA A 370 13.45 -17.61 22.89
CA ALA A 370 13.61 -16.64 21.79
C ALA A 370 12.39 -16.58 20.85
N LEU A 371 11.75 -17.73 20.55
CA LEU A 371 10.54 -17.79 19.73
C LEU A 371 9.30 -17.25 20.45
N LEU A 372 9.20 -17.42 21.76
CA LEU A 372 8.10 -16.88 22.58
C LEU A 372 8.23 -15.36 22.72
N ILE A 373 9.46 -14.87 22.92
CA ILE A 373 9.77 -13.44 22.96
C ILE A 373 9.51 -12.82 21.58
N TYR A 374 9.93 -13.47 20.49
CA TYR A 374 9.65 -13.00 19.12
C TYR A 374 8.14 -12.87 18.84
N GLY A 375 7.34 -13.84 19.26
CA GLY A 375 5.90 -13.90 18.96
C GLY A 375 5.02 -12.92 19.75
N ASP A 376 5.52 -12.32 20.83
CA ASP A 376 4.75 -11.43 21.70
C ASP A 376 5.46 -10.10 21.97
N LEU A 377 4.95 -9.03 21.34
CA LEU A 377 5.44 -7.68 21.54
C LEU A 377 5.26 -7.19 22.98
N THR A 378 4.21 -7.65 23.68
CA THR A 378 3.96 -7.28 25.09
C THR A 378 5.04 -7.85 25.99
N ARG A 379 5.46 -9.10 25.73
CA ARG A 379 6.57 -9.74 26.43
C ARG A 379 7.91 -9.07 26.13
N GLN A 380 8.13 -8.61 24.90
CA GLN A 380 9.32 -7.81 24.59
C GLN A 380 9.35 -6.52 25.42
N LEU A 381 8.20 -5.84 25.54
CA LEU A 381 8.04 -4.57 26.27
C LEU A 381 8.01 -4.71 27.79
N SER A 382 7.80 -5.91 28.35
CA SER A 382 7.81 -6.11 29.80
C SER A 382 9.20 -6.09 30.42
N TYR A 383 10.25 -6.31 29.62
CA TYR A 383 11.64 -6.18 30.10
C TYR A 383 11.98 -4.70 30.29
N GLU A 384 12.53 -4.37 31.46
CA GLU A 384 12.89 -2.99 31.79
C GLU A 384 13.99 -2.43 30.88
N TRP A 385 13.99 -1.12 30.70
CA TRP A 385 14.96 -0.46 29.84
C TRP A 385 16.37 -0.52 30.44
N GLY A 386 17.36 -0.94 29.65
CA GLY A 386 18.75 -1.06 30.06
C GLY A 386 19.09 -2.38 30.76
N THR A 387 18.18 -3.35 30.79
CA THR A 387 18.54 -4.72 31.17
C THR A 387 19.21 -5.45 30.00
N PRO A 388 20.09 -6.44 30.26
CA PRO A 388 20.78 -7.20 29.21
C PRO A 388 19.81 -7.86 28.21
N GLU A 389 18.64 -8.29 28.67
CA GLU A 389 17.58 -8.88 27.85
C GLU A 389 17.00 -7.86 26.88
N ARG A 390 16.70 -6.65 27.39
CA ARG A 390 16.11 -5.59 26.59
C ARG A 390 17.12 -5.07 25.56
N ASP A 391 18.37 -4.91 25.94
CA ASP A 391 19.44 -4.46 25.04
C ASP A 391 19.72 -5.49 23.93
N ALA A 392 19.69 -6.79 24.27
CA ALA A 392 19.78 -7.87 23.29
C ALA A 392 18.63 -7.83 22.25
N ILE A 393 17.39 -7.63 22.72
CA ILE A 393 16.22 -7.48 21.85
C ILE A 393 16.39 -6.25 20.95
N VAL A 394 16.81 -5.12 21.52
CA VAL A 394 17.01 -3.86 20.79
C VAL A 394 18.07 -4.00 19.70
N LEU A 395 19.19 -4.67 19.97
CA LEU A 395 20.22 -4.99 18.98
C LEU A 395 19.69 -5.88 17.85
N ALA A 396 18.95 -6.94 18.19
CA ALA A 396 18.32 -7.82 17.21
C ALA A 396 17.34 -7.07 16.27
N TYR A 397 16.55 -6.14 16.83
CA TYR A 397 15.68 -5.24 16.05
C TYR A 397 16.49 -4.34 15.11
N GLY A 398 17.57 -3.74 15.59
CA GLY A 398 18.45 -2.85 14.82
C GLY A 398 19.10 -3.56 13.62
N GLU A 399 19.68 -4.73 13.84
CA GLU A 399 20.30 -5.51 12.75
C GLU A 399 19.28 -6.00 11.72
N THR A 400 18.12 -6.45 12.19
CA THR A 400 17.05 -6.91 11.29
C THR A 400 16.53 -5.76 10.44
N GLN A 401 16.24 -4.61 11.04
CA GLN A 401 15.83 -3.40 10.30
C GLN A 401 16.90 -2.94 9.31
N LYS A 402 18.18 -3.00 9.68
CA LYS A 402 19.28 -2.65 8.78
C LYS A 402 19.23 -3.47 7.48
N ILE A 403 19.03 -4.79 7.58
CA ILE A 403 18.94 -5.67 6.40
C ILE A 403 17.69 -5.39 5.57
N MET A 404 16.56 -5.09 6.22
CA MET A 404 15.34 -4.68 5.52
C MET A 404 15.50 -3.37 4.74
N ILE A 405 16.24 -2.41 5.28
CA ILE A 405 16.55 -1.14 4.60
C ILE A 405 17.53 -1.37 3.45
N ILE A 406 18.51 -2.27 3.59
CA ILE A 406 19.41 -2.64 2.49
C ILE A 406 18.60 -3.26 1.33
N ALA A 407 17.67 -4.17 1.62
CA ALA A 407 16.79 -4.76 0.61
C ALA A 407 15.91 -3.69 -0.08
N SER A 408 15.41 -2.72 0.68
CA SER A 408 14.70 -1.55 0.16
C SER A 408 15.58 -0.70 -0.78
N LEU A 409 16.85 -0.49 -0.45
CA LEU A 409 17.78 0.28 -1.27
C LEU A 409 18.09 -0.40 -2.61
N VAL A 410 18.19 -1.74 -2.62
CA VAL A 410 18.34 -2.52 -3.86
C VAL A 410 17.12 -2.35 -4.78
N ALA A 411 15.91 -2.33 -4.22
CA ALA A 411 14.69 -2.10 -5.00
C ALA A 411 14.66 -0.70 -5.66
N LEU A 412 15.35 0.29 -5.07
CA LEU A 412 15.45 1.66 -5.58
C LEU A 412 16.49 1.86 -6.69
N ALA A 413 17.25 0.84 -7.08
CA ALA A 413 18.20 0.95 -8.20
C ALA A 413 17.50 1.15 -9.57
N GLY A 414 16.35 0.49 -9.78
CA GLY A 414 15.56 0.58 -11.01
C GLY A 414 14.91 1.95 -11.30
N PRO A 415 14.29 2.63 -10.32
CA PRO A 415 13.67 3.95 -10.46
C PRO A 415 14.44 5.01 -11.26
N ILE A 416 15.77 5.08 -11.15
CA ILE A 416 16.59 6.04 -11.91
C ILE A 416 16.44 5.80 -13.41
N VAL A 417 16.52 4.53 -13.82
CA VAL A 417 16.35 4.10 -15.22
C VAL A 417 14.93 4.38 -15.68
N TRP A 418 13.93 4.07 -14.86
CA TRP A 418 12.52 4.27 -15.23
C TRP A 418 12.17 5.74 -15.46
N VAL A 419 12.61 6.65 -14.58
CA VAL A 419 12.40 8.09 -14.79
C VAL A 419 13.13 8.58 -16.05
N SER A 420 14.33 8.06 -16.34
CA SER A 420 15.07 8.43 -17.55
C SER A 420 14.35 8.05 -18.84
N LEU A 421 13.59 6.95 -18.84
CA LEU A 421 12.83 6.43 -19.98
C LEU A 421 11.51 7.18 -20.21
N MET A 422 11.02 7.94 -19.22
CA MET A 422 9.83 8.77 -19.39
C MET A 422 10.05 9.86 -20.44
N LYS A 423 9.05 10.06 -21.31
CA LYS A 423 9.05 11.21 -22.23
C LYS A 423 8.77 12.50 -21.45
N ASN A 424 9.53 13.55 -21.74
CA ASN A 424 9.38 14.86 -21.10
C ASN A 424 8.25 15.65 -21.77
N HIS A 425 7.00 15.26 -21.51
CA HIS A 425 5.84 15.95 -22.07
C HIS A 425 5.71 17.35 -21.46
N LYS A 426 5.33 18.33 -22.29
CA LYS A 426 4.85 19.62 -21.80
C LYS A 426 3.37 19.50 -21.43
N LEU A 427 3.01 19.97 -20.24
CA LEU A 427 1.65 19.87 -19.74
C LEU A 427 0.70 20.83 -20.47
N SER A 428 1.21 21.95 -21.00
CA SER A 428 0.46 22.98 -21.72
C SER A 428 -0.02 22.60 -23.12
N GLU A 429 0.66 21.67 -23.80
CA GLU A 429 0.38 21.32 -25.21
C GLU A 429 -0.78 20.32 -25.37
N ARG A 430 -1.27 19.71 -24.29
CA ARG A 430 -2.40 18.78 -24.31
C ARG A 430 -3.70 19.53 -24.03
N SER A 431 -4.44 19.84 -25.10
CA SER A 431 -5.79 20.39 -24.97
C SER A 431 -6.70 19.36 -24.29
N GLN A 432 -7.31 19.80 -23.21
CA GLN A 432 -8.25 19.01 -22.43
C GLN A 432 -9.52 18.83 -23.27
N THR A 433 -9.72 17.67 -23.88
CA THR A 433 -10.98 17.37 -24.56
C THR A 433 -12.11 17.37 -23.54
N LYS A 434 -13.07 18.29 -23.72
CA LYS A 434 -14.30 18.35 -22.92
C LYS A 434 -15.09 17.07 -23.17
N GLY A 435 -15.12 16.17 -22.19
CA GLY A 435 -15.90 14.95 -22.23
C GLY A 435 -16.08 14.36 -20.83
N VAL A 436 -17.29 13.89 -20.55
CA VAL A 436 -17.61 13.07 -19.38
C VAL A 436 -16.83 11.75 -19.47
N LEU A 437 -16.43 11.21 -18.32
CA LEU A 437 -15.57 10.01 -18.24
C LEU A 437 -16.33 8.70 -18.55
N PHE A 438 -17.63 8.81 -18.89
CA PHE A 438 -18.51 7.72 -19.29
C PHE A 438 -19.47 8.18 -20.39
#